data_AF-A0A3S4I1B8-F1
#
_entry.id   AF-A0A3S4I1B8-F1
#
_cell.length_a   1.000
_cell.length_b   1.000
_cell.length_c   1.000
_cell.angle_alpha   90.00
_cell.angle_beta   90.00
_cell.angle_gamma   90.00
#
_symmetry.space_group_name_H-M   'P 1'
#
loop_
_entity.id
_entity.type
_entity.pdbx_description
1 polymer ?
#
loop_
_entity_poly.entity_id
_entity_poly.type
_entity_poly.pdbx_seq_one_letter_code
_entity_poly.pdbx_strand_id
1 'polypeptide(L)' 'MHSLGWMKNPQARVSVSYEKEVHAPDFKLVCKLAAALDVPEAYFYAVDDELAELILQYHRFKKNNPGSTLILSGNI' A
#
# COMPACT_ATOMS: atom_id res chain seq x y z
N MET A 1 15.55 22.61 55.14
CA MET A 1 15.17 23.47 53.99
C MET A 1 15.08 22.57 52.76
N HIS A 2 13.93 22.59 52.11
CA HIS A 2 13.43 21.65 51.10
C HIS A 2 14.29 21.53 49.84
N SER A 3 14.44 20.31 49.30
CA SER A 3 14.57 20.10 47.86
C SER A 3 13.87 18.80 47.46
N LEU A 4 12.55 18.90 47.22
CA LEU A 4 11.80 17.94 46.42
C LEU A 4 11.90 18.41 44.98
N GLY A 5 12.70 17.69 44.20
CA GLY A 5 13.10 18.06 42.85
C GLY A 5 12.87 16.93 41.85
N TRP A 6 11.62 16.48 41.72
CA TRP A 6 11.11 15.77 40.54
C TRP A 6 11.87 14.50 40.12
N MET A 7 11.37 13.37 40.62
CA MET A 7 11.55 12.06 40.00
C MET A 7 11.06 12.14 38.54
N LYS A 8 11.98 12.36 37.61
CA LYS A 8 11.72 12.33 36.17
C LYS A 8 11.30 10.91 35.81
N ASN A 9 10.00 10.71 35.68
CA ASN A 9 9.35 9.60 35.03
C ASN A 9 9.56 9.71 33.51
N PRO A 10 10.32 8.83 32.83
CA PRO A 10 10.17 8.64 31.41
C PRO A 10 9.36 7.35 31.23
N GLN A 11 8.04 7.45 31.35
CA GLN A 11 7.11 6.54 30.66
C GLN A 11 7.18 6.68 29.13
N ALA A 12 8.33 7.08 28.59
CA ALA A 12 8.66 7.02 27.19
C ALA A 12 9.55 5.79 26.92
N ARG A 13 9.11 4.61 27.39
CA ARG A 13 9.39 3.34 26.68
C ARG A 13 8.39 3.18 25.53
N VAL A 14 8.00 4.29 24.93
CA VAL A 14 7.60 4.32 23.55
C VAL A 14 8.79 4.99 22.88
N SER A 15 9.87 4.23 22.74
CA SER A 15 10.83 4.49 21.67
C SER A 15 10.04 4.22 20.40
N VAL A 16 9.36 5.29 20.00
CA VAL A 16 9.07 5.76 18.66
C VAL A 16 10.28 5.41 17.77
N SER A 17 10.44 4.13 17.44
CA SER A 17 11.26 3.68 16.32
C SER A 17 10.49 4.03 15.06
N TYR A 18 10.40 5.34 14.81
CA TYR A 18 10.10 5.93 13.51
C TYR A 18 11.42 5.96 12.71
N GLU A 19 12.08 4.81 12.68
CA GLU A 19 13.20 4.46 11.83
C GLU A 19 12.54 3.75 10.64
N LYS A 20 11.81 4.47 9.79
CA LYS A 20 12.38 5.12 8.60
C LYS A 20 13.40 4.25 7.86
N GLU A 21 13.17 2.95 7.83
CA GLU A 21 13.42 2.16 6.64
C GLU A 21 12.06 1.78 6.06
N VAL A 22 11.83 2.18 4.82
CA VAL A 22 10.68 1.78 4.03
C VAL A 22 10.83 0.28 3.80
N HIS A 23 10.46 -0.54 4.78
CA HIS A 23 10.19 -1.95 4.56
C HIS A 23 8.96 -1.95 3.68
N ALA A 24 9.19 -2.02 2.36
CA ALA A 24 8.12 -2.27 1.41
C ALA A 24 7.29 -3.43 2.00
N PRO A 25 5.96 -3.29 2.10
CA PRO A 25 5.14 -4.34 2.66
C PRO A 25 5.47 -5.64 1.94
N ASP A 26 5.68 -6.71 2.70
CA ASP A 26 5.91 -8.04 2.14
C ASP A 26 4.84 -8.32 1.07
N PHE A 27 5.22 -8.93 -0.05
CA PHE A 27 4.30 -9.19 -1.16
C PHE A 27 3.04 -9.91 -0.68
N LYS A 28 3.18 -10.77 0.33
CA LYS A 28 2.06 -11.46 0.99
C LYS A 28 1.07 -10.51 1.67
N LEU A 29 1.53 -9.40 2.25
CA LEU A 29 0.67 -8.36 2.81
C LEU A 29 -0.05 -7.61 1.69
N VAL A 30 0.65 -7.28 0.61
CA VAL A 30 0.06 -6.64 -0.57
C VAL A 30 -1.01 -7.53 -1.20
N CYS A 31 -0.78 -8.84 -1.35
CA CYS A 31 -1.81 -9.80 -1.79
C CYS A 31 -3.05 -9.79 -0.90
N LYS A 32 -2.87 -9.76 0.43
CA LYS A 32 -4.00 -9.72 1.36
C LYS A 32 -4.78 -8.42 1.25
N LEU A 33 -4.09 -7.29 1.11
CA LEU A 33 -4.70 -5.98 0.92
C LEU A 33 -5.44 -5.89 -0.42
N ALA A 34 -4.82 -6.36 -1.49
CA ALA A 34 -5.39 -6.45 -2.82
C ALA A 34 -6.69 -7.28 -2.83
N ALA A 35 -6.68 -8.44 -2.19
CA ALA A 35 -7.86 -9.28 -2.04
C ALA A 35 -8.96 -8.61 -1.20
N ALA A 36 -8.60 -7.89 -0.13
CA ALA A 36 -9.56 -7.18 0.71
C ALA A 36 -10.21 -5.97 -0.01
N LEU A 37 -9.45 -5.32 -0.89
CA LEU A 37 -9.89 -4.14 -1.65
C LEU A 37 -10.47 -4.49 -3.03
N ASP A 38 -10.44 -5.77 -3.44
CA ASP A 38 -10.85 -6.24 -4.77
C ASP A 38 -10.14 -5.48 -5.90
N VAL A 39 -8.83 -5.34 -5.78
CA VAL A 39 -7.95 -4.71 -6.77
C VAL A 39 -6.76 -5.62 -7.08
N PRO A 40 -6.10 -5.48 -8.26
CA PRO A 40 -4.90 -6.25 -8.58
C PRO A 40 -3.72 -5.88 -7.67
N GLU A 41 -2.87 -6.85 -7.29
CA GLU A 41 -1.66 -6.56 -6.49
C GLU A 41 -0.71 -5.59 -7.22
N ALA A 42 -0.68 -5.67 -8.55
CA ALA A 42 0.12 -4.80 -9.41
C ALA A 42 -0.21 -3.31 -9.21
N TYR A 43 -1.44 -2.98 -8.79
CA TYR A 43 -1.86 -1.60 -8.52
C TYR A 43 -0.97 -0.92 -7.45
N PHE A 44 -0.53 -1.68 -6.44
CA PHE A 44 0.31 -1.14 -5.36
C PHE A 44 1.76 -0.85 -5.78
N TYR A 45 2.17 -1.34 -6.95
CA TYR A 45 3.52 -1.16 -7.49
C TYR A 45 3.54 -0.18 -8.68
N ALA A 46 2.37 0.30 -9.13
CA ALA A 46 2.29 1.32 -10.16
C ALA A 46 2.68 2.69 -9.58
N VAL A 47 3.79 3.24 -10.05
CA VAL A 47 4.27 4.59 -9.66
C VAL A 47 3.57 5.67 -10.48
N ASP A 48 3.16 5.33 -11.70
CA ASP A 48 2.50 6.21 -12.64
C ASP A 48 0.98 6.09 -12.54
N ASP A 49 0.30 7.24 -12.48
CA ASP A 49 -1.14 7.32 -12.30
C ASP A 49 -1.90 6.75 -13.52
N GLU A 50 -1.41 6.98 -14.74
CA GLU A 50 -2.03 6.46 -15.97
C GLU A 50 -1.96 4.93 -16.01
N LEU A 51 -0.80 4.38 -15.62
CA LEU A 51 -0.62 2.93 -15.48
C LEU A 51 -1.52 2.35 -14.38
N ALA A 52 -1.63 3.01 -13.24
CA ALA A 52 -2.49 2.59 -12.14
C ALA A 52 -3.96 2.55 -12.57
N GLU A 53 -4.41 3.56 -13.30
CA GLU A 53 -5.75 3.60 -13.89
C GLU A 53 -5.97 2.46 -14.89
N LEU A 54 -5.01 2.20 -15.78
CA LEU A 54 -5.10 1.12 -16.76
C LEU A 54 -5.26 -0.25 -16.08
N ILE A 55 -4.50 -0.49 -15.01
CA ILE A 55 -4.58 -1.73 -14.21
C ILE A 55 -5.98 -1.90 -13.62
N LEU A 56 -6.55 -0.83 -13.05
CA LEU A 56 -7.91 -0.84 -12.49
C LEU A 56 -8.98 -1.05 -13.56
N GLN A 57 -8.86 -0.36 -14.70
CA GLN A 57 -9.78 -0.49 -15.83
C GLN A 57 -9.79 -1.92 -16.37
N TYR A 58 -8.61 -2.51 -16.57
CA TYR A 58 -8.47 -3.90 -16.99
C TYR A 58 -9.13 -4.85 -15.99
N HIS A 59 -8.91 -4.66 -14.70
CA HIS A 59 -9.51 -5.49 -13.65
C HIS A 59 -11.04 -5.45 -13.69
N ARG A 60 -11.62 -4.24 -13.77
CA ARG A 60 -13.07 -4.04 -13.88
C ARG A 60 -13.64 -4.64 -15.16
N PHE A 61 -12.97 -4.45 -16.29
CA PHE A 61 -13.39 -5.01 -17.57
C PHE A 61 -13.43 -6.54 -17.54
N LYS A 62 -12.39 -7.18 -17.00
CA LYS A 62 -12.31 -8.64 -16.86
C LYS A 62 -13.38 -9.19 -15.91
N LYS A 63 -13.69 -8.48 -14.82
CA LYS A 63 -14.75 -8.84 -13.88
C LYS A 63 -16.14 -8.80 -14.53
N ASN A 64 -16.38 -7.79 -15.37
CA ASN A 64 -17.66 -7.63 -16.05
C ASN A 64 -17.82 -8.57 -17.28
N ASN A 65 -16.71 -8.94 -17.92
CA ASN A 65 -16.71 -9.75 -19.13
C ASN A 65 -15.75 -10.95 -19.00
N PRO A 66 -16.19 -12.02 -18.29
CA PRO A 66 -15.37 -13.22 -18.14
C PRO A 66 -15.19 -13.90 -19.51
N GLY A 67 -14.00 -13.78 -20.09
CA GLY A 67 -13.64 -14.39 -21.38
C GLY A 67 -13.31 -13.41 -22.51
N SER A 68 -13.49 -12.10 -22.31
CA SER A 68 -13.03 -11.10 -23.27
C SER A 68 -11.56 -10.75 -23.04
N THR A 69 -10.76 -10.79 -24.10
CA THR A 69 -9.38 -10.28 -24.09
C THR A 69 -9.38 -8.81 -24.48
N LEU A 70 -8.76 -7.96 -23.65
CA LEU A 70 -8.53 -6.56 -24.00
C LEU A 70 -7.39 -6.49 -25.03
N ILE A 71 -7.68 -6.00 -26.24
CA ILE A 71 -6.67 -5.75 -27.28
C ILE A 71 -6.36 -4.27 -27.28
N LEU A 72 -5.12 -3.91 -26.94
CA LEU A 72 -4.60 -2.56 -27.09
C LEU A 72 -4.16 -2.39 -28.54
N SER A 73 -5.10 -2.04 -29.42
CA SER A 73 -4.76 -1.62 -30.77
C SER A 73 -4.17 -0.21 -30.70
N GLY A 74 -2.85 -0.11 -30.63
CA GLY A 74 -2.16 1.19 -30.73
C GLY A 74 -2.25 1.71 -32.16
N ASN A 75 -2.67 2.97 -32.33
CA ASN A 75 -2.42 3.69 -33.58
C ASN A 75 -0.95 4.08 -33.62
N ILE A 76 -0.19 3.44 -34.51
CA ILE A 76 1.16 3.86 -34.94
C ILE A 76 1.05 5.02 -35.93
#